data_AF-A0A532EJK8-F1
#
_entry.id   AF-A0A532EJK8-F1
#
_cell.length_a   1.000
_cell.length_b   1.000
_cell.length_c   1.000
_cell.angle_alpha   90.00
_cell.angle_beta   90.00
_cell.angle_gamma   90.00
#
_symmetry.space_group_name_H-M   'P 1'
#
loop_
_entity.id
_entity.type
_entity.pdbx_description
1 polymer ?
#
loop_
_entity_poly.entity_id
_entity_poly.type
_entity_poly.pdbx_seq_one_letter_code
_entity_poly.pdbx_strand_id
1 'polypeptide(L)'
;MQLKSRWVQEKARLTALMFLAISLFPLTVVYGGAMVGMDGEPPPVPKLHIIAIGINTYRSPLKYARADAVAVAEALKKSFNGPVQSQVLVDEHATREAIEAAMNAAIADAKPLDVFVFY
;
A
#
# COMPACT_ATOMS: atom_id res chain seq x y z
N MET A 1 -49.40 -19.70 28.03
CA MET A 1 -48.11 -20.43 27.97
C MET A 1 -47.53 -20.32 26.56
N GLN A 2 -46.96 -19.17 26.18
CA GLN A 2 -46.50 -18.86 24.79
C GLN A 2 -45.09 -18.23 24.74
N LEU A 3 -44.41 -18.06 25.89
CA LEU A 3 -43.11 -17.38 25.97
C LEU A 3 -41.90 -18.28 25.69
N LYS A 4 -42.05 -19.62 25.77
CA LYS A 4 -40.95 -20.57 25.52
C LYS A 4 -40.60 -20.75 24.03
N SER A 5 -41.49 -20.40 23.10
CA SER A 5 -41.26 -20.64 21.66
C SER A 5 -40.40 -19.57 20.99
N ARG A 6 -40.47 -18.31 21.43
CA ARG A 6 -39.65 -17.21 20.88
C ARG A 6 -38.16 -17.40 21.19
N TRP A 7 -37.83 -17.81 22.41
CA TRP A 7 -36.44 -18.07 22.83
C TRP A 7 -35.77 -19.22 22.07
N VAL A 8 -36.54 -20.24 21.68
CA VAL A 8 -36.04 -21.39 20.91
C VAL A 8 -35.85 -21.01 19.44
N GLN A 9 -36.71 -20.17 18.87
CA GLN A 9 -36.56 -19.69 17.50
C GLN A 9 -35.41 -18.68 17.33
N GLU A 10 -35.13 -17.87 18.35
CA GLU A 10 -34.05 -16.87 18.31
C GLU A 10 -32.66 -17.53 18.42
N LYS A 11 -32.53 -18.60 19.22
CA LYS A 11 -31.31 -19.42 19.25
C LYS A 11 -31.06 -20.19 17.95
N ALA A 12 -32.11 -20.70 17.30
CA ALA A 12 -31.97 -21.38 16.01
C ALA A 12 -31.47 -20.43 14.91
N ARG A 13 -31.91 -19.16 14.93
CA ARG A 13 -31.44 -18.11 14.01
C ARG A 13 -29.98 -17.73 14.24
N LEU A 14 -29.53 -17.64 15.49
CA LEU A 14 -28.14 -17.33 15.83
C LEU A 14 -27.18 -18.49 15.51
N THR A 15 -27.65 -19.75 15.58
CA THR A 15 -26.82 -20.92 15.25
C THR A 15 -26.68 -21.11 13.72
N ALA A 16 -27.71 -20.78 12.94
CA ALA A 16 -27.64 -20.78 11.47
C ALA A 16 -26.73 -19.67 10.91
N LEU A 17 -26.64 -18.53 11.61
CA LEU A 17 -25.75 -17.42 11.23
C LEU A 17 -24.27 -17.70 11.51
N MET A 18 -23.94 -18.56 12.47
CA MET A 18 -22.54 -18.94 12.75
C MET A 18 -21.97 -20.02 11.82
N PHE A 19 -22.81 -20.86 11.20
CA PHE A 19 -22.35 -21.94 10.32
C PHE A 19 -22.13 -21.52 8.86
N LEU A 20 -22.52 -20.30 8.47
CA LEU A 20 -22.28 -19.78 7.11
C LEU A 20 -20.88 -19.15 6.93
N ALA A 21 -20.04 -19.15 7.97
CA ALA A 21 -18.77 -18.43 7.99
C ALA A 21 -17.53 -19.29 7.64
N ILE A 22 -17.66 -20.59 7.35
CA ILE A 22 -16.48 -21.48 7.21
C ILE A 22 -16.44 -22.31 5.90
N SER A 23 -17.46 -22.32 5.04
CA SER A 23 -17.48 -23.24 3.88
C SER A 23 -17.25 -22.62 2.50
N LEU A 24 -16.51 -21.52 2.38
CA LEU A 24 -16.13 -20.96 1.07
C LEU A 24 -14.63 -20.66 1.02
N PHE A 25 -13.81 -21.70 1.05
CA PHE A 25 -12.53 -21.69 0.34
C PHE A 25 -12.79 -22.26 -1.06
N PRO A 26 -13.14 -21.45 -2.07
CA PRO A 26 -13.09 -21.93 -3.43
C PRO A 26 -11.61 -22.04 -3.83
N LEU A 27 -11.26 -23.24 -4.30
CA LEU A 27 -10.06 -23.53 -5.09
C LEU A 27 -9.77 -22.36 -6.05
N THR A 28 -8.63 -21.70 -5.88
CA THR A 28 -8.09 -20.77 -6.86
C THR A 28 -7.69 -21.55 -8.10
N VAL A 29 -8.52 -21.47 -9.14
CA VAL A 29 -8.15 -21.89 -10.49
C VAL A 29 -7.21 -20.82 -11.06
N VAL A 30 -5.97 -21.21 -11.32
CA VAL A 30 -4.95 -20.36 -11.94
C VAL A 30 -5.26 -20.20 -13.42
N TYR A 31 -5.86 -19.08 -13.79
CA TYR A 31 -5.84 -18.56 -15.16
C TYR A 31 -5.07 -17.24 -15.13
N GLY A 32 -3.86 -17.24 -15.72
CA GLY A 32 -3.16 -16.03 -16.18
C GLY A 32 -3.24 -14.79 -15.30
N GLY A 33 -2.68 -14.83 -14.08
CA GLY A 33 -2.14 -13.66 -13.39
C GLY A 33 -3.07 -12.49 -13.02
N ALA A 34 -4.40 -12.61 -13.10
CA ALA A 34 -5.32 -11.55 -12.69
C ALA A 34 -6.23 -12.04 -11.56
N MET A 35 -6.00 -11.54 -10.35
CA MET A 35 -6.92 -11.68 -9.22
C MET A 35 -8.11 -10.75 -9.48
N VAL A 36 -9.18 -11.27 -10.08
CA VAL A 36 -10.45 -10.54 -10.23
C VAL A 36 -11.21 -10.63 -8.92
N GLY A 37 -11.52 -9.49 -8.30
CA GLY A 37 -12.36 -9.42 -7.10
C GLY A 37 -13.75 -10.02 -7.36
N MET A 38 -14.38 -10.59 -6.33
CA MET A 38 -15.71 -11.22 -6.41
C MET A 38 -16.84 -10.26 -6.83
N ASP A 39 -16.57 -8.95 -6.94
CA ASP A 39 -17.47 -7.87 -7.31
C ASP A 39 -17.36 -7.43 -8.78
N GLY A 40 -16.42 -7.98 -9.56
CA GLY A 40 -16.25 -7.66 -10.98
C GLY A 40 -15.59 -6.30 -11.27
N GLU A 41 -15.15 -5.58 -10.25
CA GLU A 41 -14.32 -4.39 -10.41
C GLU A 41 -12.88 -4.80 -10.80
N PRO A 42 -12.22 -4.06 -11.70
CA PRO A 42 -10.82 -4.29 -12.00
C PRO A 42 -9.98 -4.14 -10.72
N PRO A 43 -8.94 -4.98 -10.53
CA PRO A 43 -8.10 -4.87 -9.35
C PRO A 43 -7.48 -3.46 -9.26
N PRO A 44 -7.39 -2.88 -8.05
CA PRO A 44 -6.81 -1.56 -7.89
C PRO A 44 -5.37 -1.55 -8.40
N VAL A 45 -5.04 -0.57 -9.23
CA VAL A 45 -3.68 -0.38 -9.75
C VAL A 45 -2.82 0.22 -8.63
N PRO A 46 -1.80 -0.49 -8.12
CA PRO A 46 -0.97 0.02 -7.05
C PRO A 46 -0.15 1.23 -7.51
N LYS A 47 0.01 2.23 -6.64
CA LYS A 47 0.89 3.38 -6.85
C LYS A 47 2.24 3.15 -6.15
N LEU A 48 3.31 3.63 -6.77
CA LEU A 48 4.63 3.67 -6.17
C LEU A 48 4.93 5.07 -5.62
N HIS A 49 5.20 5.15 -4.32
CA HIS A 49 5.64 6.35 -3.63
C HIS A 49 7.15 6.27 -3.36
N ILE A 50 7.93 7.20 -3.92
CA ILE A 50 9.38 7.26 -3.78
C ILE A 50 9.77 8.53 -3.05
N ILE A 51 10.51 8.39 -1.96
CA ILE A 51 11.22 9.50 -1.31
C ILE A 51 12.69 9.13 -1.30
N ALA A 52 13.50 9.83 -2.11
CA ALA A 52 14.93 9.57 -2.24
C ALA A 52 15.74 10.77 -1.76
N ILE A 53 16.68 10.53 -0.83
CA ILE A 53 17.42 11.57 -0.12
C ILE A 53 18.92 11.40 -0.36
N GLY A 54 19.57 12.43 -0.89
CA GLY A 54 20.99 12.39 -1.20
C GLY A 54 21.73 13.63 -0.72
N ILE A 55 22.53 13.50 0.35
CA ILE A 55 23.27 14.62 0.94
C ILE A 55 24.78 14.39 0.79
N ASN A 56 25.43 15.20 -0.04
CA ASN A 56 26.88 15.27 -0.17
C ASN A 56 27.50 16.35 0.73
N THR A 57 26.75 17.41 1.03
CA THR A 57 27.24 18.62 1.72
C THR A 57 27.40 18.49 3.24
N TYR A 58 27.57 17.27 3.76
CA TYR A 58 27.93 17.07 5.16
C TYR A 58 29.27 17.75 5.50
N ARG A 59 29.50 17.98 6.80
CA ARG A 59 30.77 18.52 7.32
C ARG A 59 31.99 17.74 6.80
N SER A 60 31.88 16.42 6.67
CA SER A 60 32.80 15.59 5.89
C SER A 60 32.09 15.22 4.58
N PRO A 61 32.41 15.87 3.44
CA PRO A 61 31.62 15.73 2.23
C PRO A 61 31.62 14.31 1.68
N LEU A 62 30.46 13.87 1.19
CA LEU A 62 30.30 12.64 0.41
C LEU A 62 30.38 12.96 -1.08
N LYS A 63 30.64 11.94 -1.90
CA LYS A 63 30.85 12.10 -3.34
C LYS A 63 29.64 11.71 -4.19
N TYR A 64 28.83 10.77 -3.73
CA TYR A 64 27.86 10.08 -4.60
C TYR A 64 26.42 10.06 -4.08
N ALA A 65 26.14 10.49 -2.84
CA ALA A 65 24.79 10.39 -2.26
C ALA A 65 23.73 11.12 -3.08
N ARG A 66 24.03 12.33 -3.59
CA ARG A 66 23.15 13.05 -4.53
C ARG A 66 22.89 12.22 -5.80
N ALA A 67 23.93 11.67 -6.40
CA ALA A 67 23.84 10.93 -7.65
C ALA A 67 23.05 9.63 -7.46
N ASP A 68 23.27 8.96 -6.34
CA ASP A 68 22.60 7.71 -5.97
C ASP A 68 21.10 7.92 -5.78
N ALA A 69 20.69 8.96 -5.02
CA ALA A 69 19.28 9.28 -4.79
C ALA A 69 18.53 9.54 -6.11
N VAL A 70 19.14 10.31 -7.02
CA VAL A 70 18.57 10.57 -8.34
C VAL A 70 18.50 9.28 -9.17
N ALA A 71 19.59 8.51 -9.23
CA ALA A 71 19.65 7.30 -10.04
C ALA A 71 18.64 6.24 -9.60
N VAL A 72 18.51 6.02 -8.29
CA VAL A 72 17.55 5.07 -7.73
C VAL A 72 16.11 5.49 -8.02
N ALA A 73 15.77 6.76 -7.79
CA ALA A 73 14.42 7.25 -8.08
C ALA A 73 14.07 7.10 -9.56
N GLU A 74 14.99 7.43 -10.47
CA GLU A 74 14.78 7.29 -11.91
C GLU A 74 14.70 5.83 -12.36
N ALA A 75 15.51 4.94 -11.80
CA ALA A 75 15.44 3.51 -12.10
C ALA A 75 14.10 2.89 -11.68
N LEU A 76 13.61 3.26 -10.49
CA LEU A 76 12.33 2.78 -9.96
C LEU A 76 11.15 3.33 -10.76
N LYS A 77 11.15 4.62 -11.10
CA LYS A 77 10.13 5.23 -11.98
C LYS A 77 10.01 4.49 -13.31
N LYS A 78 11.15 4.14 -13.94
CA LYS A 78 11.18 3.45 -15.24
C LYS A 78 10.75 1.98 -15.16
N SER A 79 10.98 1.34 -14.02
CA SER A 79 10.71 -0.09 -13.85
C SER A 79 9.28 -0.38 -13.40
N PHE A 80 8.57 0.62 -12.88
CA PHE A 80 7.23 0.45 -12.35
C PHE A 80 6.16 0.72 -13.42
N ASN A 81 5.36 -0.30 -13.72
CA ASN A 81 4.23 -0.20 -14.65
C ASN A 81 2.96 0.25 -13.91
N GLY A 82 2.96 1.51 -13.46
CA GLY A 82 1.83 2.10 -12.75
C GLY A 82 2.08 3.57 -12.39
N PRO A 83 1.15 4.23 -11.67
CA PRO A 83 1.35 5.60 -11.21
C PRO A 83 2.55 5.69 -10.26
N VAL A 84 3.38 6.73 -10.43
CA VAL A 84 4.53 7.00 -9.57
C VAL A 84 4.44 8.40 -9.01
N GLN A 85 4.53 8.52 -7.69
CA GLN A 85 4.76 9.77 -6.97
C GLN A 85 6.19 9.75 -6.45
N SER A 86 7.01 10.73 -6.84
CA SER A 86 8.43 10.74 -6.46
C SER A 86 8.85 12.11 -5.99
N GLN A 87 9.55 12.13 -4.85
CA GLN A 87 10.25 13.29 -4.32
C GLN A 87 11.72 12.94 -4.16
N VAL A 88 12.58 13.76 -4.74
CA VAL A 88 14.04 13.63 -4.62
C VAL A 88 14.55 14.87 -3.91
N LEU A 89 15.12 14.68 -2.72
CA LEU A 89 15.61 15.75 -1.86
C LEU A 89 17.13 15.64 -1.78
N VAL A 90 17.83 16.70 -2.17
CA VAL A 90 19.30 16.68 -2.22
C VAL A 90 19.91 17.86 -1.49
N ASP A 91 20.99 17.58 -0.78
CA ASP A 91 21.83 18.57 -0.09
C ASP A 91 21.02 19.62 0.71
N GLU A 92 21.15 20.90 0.39
CA GLU A 92 20.47 22.01 1.07
C GLU A 92 18.94 21.93 1.00
N HIS A 93 18.38 21.16 0.07
CA HIS A 93 16.95 20.93 -0.05
C HIS A 93 16.47 19.71 0.73
N ALA A 94 17.38 18.85 1.20
CA ALA A 94 17.07 17.73 2.09
C ALA A 94 16.99 18.18 3.56
N THR A 95 16.23 19.24 3.82
CA THR A 95 16.00 19.70 5.19
C THR A 95 15.08 18.73 5.93
N ARG A 96 15.12 18.78 7.26
CA ARG A 96 14.22 18.00 8.12
C ARG A 96 12.76 18.25 7.75
N GLU A 97 12.39 19.51 7.57
CA GLU A 97 11.03 19.93 7.26
C GLU A 97 10.60 19.43 5.88
N ALA A 98 11.49 19.45 4.90
CA ALA A 98 11.22 18.93 3.56
C ALA A 98 11.02 17.41 3.57
N ILE A 99 11.85 16.68 4.32
CA ILE A 99 11.72 15.22 4.46
C ILE A 99 10.40 14.86 5.16
N GLU A 100 10.06 15.55 6.25
CA GLU A 100 8.79 15.34 6.96
C GLU A 100 7.58 15.66 6.07
N ALA A 101 7.65 16.76 5.31
CA ALA A 101 6.60 17.13 4.36
C ALA A 101 6.43 16.08 3.25
N ALA A 102 7.54 15.55 2.71
CA ALA A 102 7.52 14.49 1.71
C ALA A 102 6.84 13.22 2.23
N MET A 103 7.18 12.81 3.45
CA MET A 103 6.57 11.65 4.11
C MET A 103 5.08 11.86 4.34
N ASN A 104 4.69 13.01 4.89
CA ASN A 104 3.28 13.32 5.15
C ASN A 104 2.44 13.37 3.86
N ALA A 105 3.00 13.91 2.77
CA ALA A 105 2.34 13.93 1.48
C ALA A 105 2.12 12.51 0.91
N ALA A 106 3.10 11.61 1.09
CA ALA A 106 2.99 10.23 0.64
C ALA A 106 1.97 9.43 1.49
N ILE A 107 1.95 9.64 2.80
CA ILE A 107 0.98 9.00 3.71
C ILE A 107 -0.45 9.47 3.41
N ALA A 108 -0.65 10.76 3.15
CA ALA A 108 -1.98 11.32 2.89
C ALA A 108 -2.65 10.78 1.61
N ASP A 109 -1.85 10.33 0.63
CA ASP A 109 -2.32 9.78 -0.64
C ASP A 109 -2.30 8.24 -0.68
N ALA A 110 -1.85 7.59 0.40
CA ALA A 110 -1.65 6.14 0.49
C ALA A 110 -2.96 5.34 0.33
N LYS A 111 -2.93 4.29 -0.49
CA LYS A 111 -4.02 3.31 -0.65
C LYS A 111 -3.56 1.88 -0.37
N PRO A 112 -4.48 0.94 -0.09
CA PRO A 112 -4.12 -0.48 -0.02
C PRO A 112 -3.40 -0.92 -1.29
N LEU A 113 -2.37 -1.76 -1.12
CA LEU A 113 -1.47 -2.27 -2.17
C LEU A 113 -0.47 -1.27 -2.74
N ASP A 114 -0.51 0.01 -2.36
CA ASP A 114 0.56 0.95 -2.71
C ASP A 114 1.90 0.52 -2.12
N VAL A 115 2.98 0.86 -2.83
CA VAL A 115 4.35 0.55 -2.45
C VAL A 115 5.06 1.83 -2.06
N PHE A 116 5.77 1.79 -0.91
CA PHE A 116 6.60 2.89 -0.44
C PHE A 116 8.07 2.50 -0.53
N VAL A 117 8.87 3.35 -1.16
CA VAL A 117 10.33 3.25 -1.18
C VAL A 117 10.90 4.52 -0.57
N PHE A 118 11.62 4.33 0.53
CA PHE A 118 12.41 5.36 1.18
C PHE A 118 13.89 5.00 0.99
N TYR A 119 14.65 5.89 0.37
CA TYR A 119 16.05 5.69 0.00
C TYR A 119 16.91 6.86 0.47
#